data_AF-A0A9D9IIY3-F1
#
_entry.id   AF-A0A9D9IIY3-F1
#
_cell.length_a   1.000
_cell.length_b   1.000
_cell.length_c   1.000
_cell.angle_alpha   90.00
_cell.angle_beta   90.00
_cell.angle_gamma   90.00
#
_symmetry.space_group_name_H-M   'P 1'
#
loop_
_entity.id
_entity.type
_entity.pdbx_description
1 polymer ?
#
loop_
_entity_poly.entity_id
_entity_poly.type
_entity_poly.pdbx_seq_one_letter_code
_entity_poly.pdbx_strand_id
1 'polypeptide(L)'
;MKRPAKSVMTGVAALILLLTGFQVALLLARNIMTEADREARPSVADTVDMSPECFAPIPINLNRADSLSLLDIPGIGPYYASRILRYRERLGAFAVTEQLMEIRGIDYEKYKRMAPEIVILPEDVWTYDIWTLPADSISRHPYLDAYSAKAIVVFRENHPRSAWKIDSLLEAGVISKRSANGLKLYFE
;
A
#
# COMPACT_ATOMS: atom_id res chain seq x y z
N MET A 1 7.96 58.72 82.94
CA MET A 1 9.34 58.72 82.39
C MET A 1 9.33 57.93 81.08
N LYS A 2 9.68 58.58 79.95
CA LYS A 2 9.73 57.98 78.60
C LYS A 2 10.93 57.06 78.45
N ARG A 3 10.76 55.89 77.82
CA ARG A 3 11.70 55.30 76.84
C ARG A 3 10.92 54.51 75.78
N PRO A 4 11.06 54.82 74.48
CA PRO A 4 10.37 54.09 73.42
C PRO A 4 11.21 52.91 72.91
N ALA A 5 10.61 51.72 72.84
CA ALA A 5 11.11 50.62 72.02
C ALA A 5 10.56 50.79 70.59
N LYS A 6 11.33 51.46 69.72
CA LYS A 6 11.05 51.57 68.28
C LYS A 6 12.35 51.37 67.50
N SER A 7 12.82 50.14 67.37
CA SER A 7 13.94 49.85 66.46
C SER A 7 13.93 48.46 65.81
N VAL A 8 13.01 47.56 66.19
CA VAL A 8 12.95 46.21 65.58
C VAL A 8 11.94 46.15 64.43
N MET A 9 10.92 47.01 64.42
CA MET A 9 9.80 46.92 63.47
C MET A 9 10.10 47.51 62.08
N THR A 10 11.10 48.37 61.95
CA THR A 10 11.48 48.99 60.67
C THR A 10 12.27 48.03 59.77
N GLY A 11 13.08 47.13 60.33
CA GLY A 11 13.84 46.15 59.55
C GLY A 11 12.99 45.03 58.93
N VAL A 12 11.96 44.58 59.66
CA VAL A 12 11.04 43.52 59.19
C VAL A 12 10.16 44.01 58.04
N ALA A 13 9.72 45.28 58.08
CA ALA A 13 8.96 45.89 57.00
C ALA A 13 9.77 46.01 55.69
N ALA A 14 11.08 46.30 55.78
CA ALA A 14 11.96 46.36 54.62
C ALA A 14 12.17 44.97 53.98
N LEU A 15 12.29 43.91 54.79
CA LEU A 15 12.44 42.54 54.28
C LEU A 15 11.18 42.02 53.59
N ILE A 16 9.99 42.35 54.12
CA ILE A 16 8.70 42.00 53.51
C ILE A 16 8.54 42.72 52.16
N LEU A 17 8.88 44.01 52.08
CA LEU A 17 8.83 44.77 50.82
C LEU A 17 9.77 44.22 49.76
N LEU A 18 10.98 43.78 50.15
CA LEU A 18 11.94 43.16 49.23
C LEU A 18 11.48 41.78 48.73
N LEU A 19 10.93 40.94 49.62
CA LEU A 19 10.39 39.62 49.26
C LEU A 19 9.17 39.76 48.33
N THR A 20 8.23 40.66 48.63
CA THR A 20 7.07 40.91 47.77
C THR A 20 7.47 41.50 46.43
N GLY A 21 8.46 42.40 46.40
CA GLY A 21 8.99 42.97 45.17
C GLY A 21 9.62 41.91 44.27
N PHE A 22 10.40 40.99 44.85
CA PHE A 22 11.02 39.90 44.12
C PHE A 22 9.99 38.90 43.56
N GLN A 23 8.96 38.55 44.34
CA GLN A 23 7.89 37.65 43.88
C GLN A 23 7.05 38.28 42.76
N VAL A 24 6.80 39.59 42.79
CA VAL A 24 6.10 40.31 41.71
C VAL A 24 6.98 40.38 40.46
N ALA A 25 8.30 40.61 40.59
CA ALA A 25 9.23 40.60 39.46
C ALA A 25 9.33 39.22 38.78
N LEU A 26 9.31 38.13 39.56
CA LEU A 26 9.32 36.76 39.04
C LEU A 26 8.02 36.41 38.29
N LEU A 27 6.88 36.95 38.74
CA LEU A 27 5.58 36.81 38.09
C LEU A 27 5.53 37.55 36.75
N LEU A 28 6.10 38.76 36.68
CA LEU A 28 6.18 39.53 35.43
C LEU A 28 7.15 38.88 34.42
N ALA A 29 8.27 38.31 34.88
CA ALA A 29 9.22 37.62 34.01
C ALA A 29 8.65 36.33 33.38
N ARG A 30 7.78 35.59 34.08
CA ARG A 30 7.09 34.41 33.50
C ARG A 30 6.10 34.77 32.41
N ASN A 31 5.52 35.97 32.44
CA ASN A 31 4.48 36.37 31.50
C ASN A 31 5.06 36.86 30.16
N ILE A 32 6.27 37.45 30.19
CA ILE A 32 6.96 37.99 29.02
C ILE A 32 7.55 36.88 28.13
N MET A 33 7.84 35.69 28.66
CA MET A 33 8.45 34.59 27.89
C MET A 33 7.45 33.74 27.09
N THR A 34 6.15 33.98 27.20
CA THR A 34 5.09 33.19 26.54
C THR A 34 4.50 33.82 25.28
N GLU A 35 4.91 35.03 24.90
CA GLU A 35 4.39 35.70 23.70
C GLU A 35 5.24 35.45 22.45
N ALA A 36 6.54 35.18 22.57
CA ALA A 36 7.43 34.99 21.41
C ALA A 36 7.09 33.75 20.55
N ASP A 37 6.47 32.72 21.13
CA ASP A 37 6.08 31.50 20.40
C ASP A 37 4.64 31.56 19.83
N ARG A 38 3.88 32.63 20.10
CA ARG A 38 2.47 32.74 19.66
C ARG A 38 2.29 33.30 18.26
N GLU A 39 3.32 33.88 17.65
CA GLU A 39 3.26 34.46 16.30
C GLU A 39 3.63 33.49 15.16
N ALA A 40 3.77 32.19 15.45
CA ALA A 40 4.06 31.16 14.43
C ALA A 40 2.86 30.22 14.17
N ARG A 41 1.62 30.64 14.41
CA ARG A 41 0.44 29.93 13.88
C ARG A 41 0.10 30.51 12.51
N PRO A 42 0.33 29.79 11.40
CA PRO A 42 -0.17 30.23 10.11
C PRO A 42 -1.70 30.35 10.18
N SER A 43 -2.19 31.51 9.75
CA SER A 43 -3.60 31.78 9.50
C SER A 43 -4.16 30.71 8.56
N VAL A 44 -5.04 29.84 9.06
CA VAL A 44 -5.72 28.79 8.27
C VAL A 44 -6.87 29.40 7.44
N ALA A 45 -6.90 30.72 7.26
CA ALA A 45 -7.99 31.43 6.58
C ALA A 45 -7.66 31.82 5.12
N ASP A 46 -6.47 31.50 4.61
CA ASP A 46 -6.13 31.74 3.21
C ASP A 46 -6.42 30.48 2.37
N THR A 47 -7.71 30.36 2.01
CA THR A 47 -8.20 29.85 0.72
C THR A 47 -7.41 28.70 0.07
N VAL A 48 -7.69 27.46 0.49
CA VAL A 48 -7.72 26.38 -0.49
C VAL A 48 -9.04 26.55 -1.23
N ASP A 49 -8.96 27.10 -2.44
CA ASP A 49 -10.00 27.00 -3.46
C ASP A 49 -10.25 25.51 -3.73
N MET A 50 -11.10 24.89 -2.91
CA MET A 50 -11.66 23.57 -3.18
C MET A 50 -12.81 23.76 -4.16
N SER A 51 -12.47 24.24 -5.34
CA SER A 51 -13.16 23.81 -6.55
C SER A 51 -13.20 22.28 -6.49
N PRO A 52 -14.37 21.62 -6.61
CA PRO A 52 -14.40 20.18 -6.73
C PRO A 52 -13.79 19.87 -8.09
N GLU A 53 -12.47 19.76 -8.15
CA GLU A 53 -11.83 18.90 -9.12
C GLU A 53 -12.61 17.59 -9.01
N CYS A 54 -13.34 17.23 -10.08
CA CYS A 54 -14.08 15.98 -10.16
C CYS A 54 -13.10 14.88 -9.77
N PHE A 55 -13.18 14.42 -8.52
CA PHE A 55 -12.26 13.45 -7.97
C PHE A 55 -12.67 12.12 -8.58
N ALA A 56 -12.19 11.87 -9.80
CA ALA A 56 -12.34 10.57 -10.42
C ALA A 56 -11.71 9.56 -9.44
N PRO A 57 -12.43 8.48 -9.09
CA PRO A 57 -11.89 7.48 -8.19
C PRO A 57 -10.56 6.98 -8.75
N ILE A 58 -9.54 6.93 -7.89
CA ILE A 58 -8.23 6.41 -8.27
C ILE A 58 -8.40 4.91 -8.54
N PRO A 59 -8.03 4.40 -9.73
CA PRO A 59 -8.21 3.00 -10.06
C PRO A 59 -7.39 2.11 -9.13
N ILE A 60 -7.97 0.96 -8.78
CA ILE A 60 -7.41 0.02 -7.83
C ILE A 60 -6.43 -0.91 -8.53
N ASN A 61 -5.20 -0.94 -8.02
CA ASN A 61 -4.17 -1.85 -8.53
C ASN A 61 -4.42 -3.29 -8.07
N LEU A 62 -4.71 -4.21 -9.01
CA LEU A 62 -5.01 -5.62 -8.68
C LEU A 62 -3.90 -6.33 -7.93
N ASN A 63 -2.64 -5.98 -8.18
CA ASN A 63 -1.49 -6.69 -7.62
C ASN A 63 -1.16 -6.23 -6.20
N ARG A 64 -1.64 -5.04 -5.80
CA ARG A 64 -1.45 -4.46 -4.47
C ARG A 64 -2.71 -4.43 -3.61
N ALA A 65 -3.90 -4.53 -4.22
CA ALA A 65 -5.17 -4.44 -3.51
C ALA A 65 -5.29 -5.49 -2.40
N ASP A 66 -5.77 -5.07 -1.23
CA ASP A 66 -6.18 -5.99 -0.18
C ASP A 66 -7.66 -6.40 -0.35
N SER A 67 -8.16 -7.23 0.56
CA SER A 67 -9.55 -7.68 0.48
C SER A 67 -10.57 -6.56 0.62
N LEU A 68 -10.25 -5.46 1.31
CA LEU A 68 -11.16 -4.34 1.53
C LEU A 68 -11.19 -3.43 0.30
N SER A 69 -10.03 -3.08 -0.26
CA SER A 69 -9.95 -2.30 -1.50
C SER A 69 -10.70 -2.97 -2.64
N LEU A 70 -10.64 -4.31 -2.74
CA LEU A 70 -11.37 -5.02 -3.78
C LEU A 70 -12.90 -4.89 -3.66
N LEU A 71 -13.44 -4.59 -2.48
CA LEU A 71 -14.89 -4.41 -2.29
C LEU A 71 -15.39 -3.06 -2.81
N ASP A 72 -14.50 -2.09 -2.99
CA ASP A 72 -14.83 -0.79 -3.56
C ASP A 72 -15.10 -0.88 -5.06
N ILE A 73 -14.69 -1.97 -5.71
CA ILE A 73 -14.93 -2.22 -7.13
C ILE A 73 -16.39 -2.67 -7.35
N PRO A 74 -17.19 -1.96 -8.16
CA PRO A 74 -18.57 -2.31 -8.42
C PRO A 74 -18.73 -3.74 -8.98
N GLY A 75 -19.51 -4.55 -8.28
CA GLY A 75 -19.76 -5.95 -8.65
C GLY A 75 -18.81 -6.97 -8.02
N ILE A 76 -17.81 -6.53 -7.25
CA ILE A 76 -16.95 -7.39 -6.45
C ILE A 76 -17.46 -7.46 -5.01
N GLY A 77 -18.12 -8.57 -4.68
CA GLY A 77 -18.42 -8.91 -3.29
C GLY A 77 -17.32 -9.76 -2.64
N PRO A 78 -17.46 -10.11 -1.35
CA PRO A 78 -16.49 -10.93 -0.61
C PRO A 78 -16.12 -12.24 -1.31
N TYR A 79 -17.07 -12.85 -2.02
CA TYR A 79 -16.85 -14.06 -2.82
C TYR A 79 -15.81 -13.84 -3.92
N TYR A 80 -15.97 -12.77 -4.72
CA TYR A 80 -15.05 -12.47 -5.82
C TYR A 80 -13.72 -11.94 -5.29
N ALA A 81 -13.72 -11.11 -4.25
CA ALA A 81 -12.49 -10.64 -3.61
C ALA A 81 -11.61 -11.82 -3.19
N SER A 82 -12.16 -12.82 -2.49
CA SER A 82 -11.40 -14.02 -2.11
C SER A 82 -10.88 -14.81 -3.32
N ARG A 83 -11.67 -14.92 -4.39
CA ARG A 83 -11.26 -15.61 -5.63
C ARG A 83 -10.13 -14.89 -6.34
N ILE A 84 -10.20 -13.57 -6.43
CA ILE A 84 -9.18 -12.71 -7.06
C ILE A 84 -7.86 -12.85 -6.30
N LEU A 85 -7.89 -12.75 -4.97
CA LEU A 85 -6.68 -12.92 -4.16
C LEU A 85 -6.06 -14.31 -4.34
N ARG A 86 -6.85 -15.38 -4.29
CA ARG A 86 -6.36 -16.75 -4.54
C ARG A 86 -5.83 -16.94 -5.96
N TYR A 87 -6.45 -16.28 -6.95
CA TYR A 87 -6.00 -16.37 -8.33
C TYR A 87 -4.67 -15.63 -8.53
N ARG A 88 -4.55 -14.42 -7.96
CA ARG A 88 -3.31 -13.63 -7.89
C ARG A 88 -2.18 -14.45 -7.30
N GLU A 89 -2.39 -15.07 -6.14
CA GLU A 89 -1.38 -15.92 -5.48
C GLU A 89 -0.88 -17.07 -6.38
N ARG A 90 -1.78 -17.67 -7.17
CA ARG A 90 -1.42 -18.77 -8.08
C ARG A 90 -0.70 -18.30 -9.34
N LEU A 91 -1.08 -17.15 -9.89
CA LEU A 91 -0.39 -16.50 -11.00
C LEU A 91 0.98 -15.95 -10.58
N GLY A 92 1.12 -15.56 -9.32
CA GLY A 92 2.15 -14.64 -8.85
C GLY A 92 1.58 -13.23 -8.85
N ALA A 93 1.38 -12.67 -10.02
CA ALA A 93 0.75 -11.36 -10.23
C ALA A 93 -0.13 -11.40 -11.48
N PHE A 94 -1.14 -10.54 -11.57
CA PHE A 94 -1.84 -10.30 -12.83
C PHE A 94 -0.92 -9.53 -13.77
N ALA A 95 -0.80 -9.99 -15.02
CA ALA A 95 -0.08 -9.28 -16.08
C ALA A 95 -1.02 -8.35 -16.86
N VAL A 96 -2.28 -8.76 -17.04
CA VAL A 96 -3.32 -7.99 -17.74
C VAL A 96 -4.65 -8.11 -16.99
N THR A 97 -5.49 -7.07 -17.05
CA THR A 97 -6.76 -7.02 -16.30
C THR A 97 -7.77 -8.03 -16.81
N GLU A 98 -7.68 -8.43 -18.08
CA GLU A 98 -8.53 -9.43 -18.73
C GLU A 98 -8.47 -10.80 -18.07
N GLN A 99 -7.38 -11.12 -17.36
CA GLN A 99 -7.24 -12.36 -16.60
C GLN A 99 -8.30 -12.50 -15.49
N LEU A 100 -8.97 -11.42 -15.09
CA LEU A 100 -10.14 -11.49 -14.21
C LEU A 100 -11.27 -12.33 -14.82
N MET A 101 -11.43 -12.34 -16.15
CA MET A 101 -12.44 -13.15 -16.84
C MET A 101 -12.15 -14.66 -16.79
N GLU A 102 -10.93 -15.06 -16.39
CA GLU A 102 -10.59 -16.46 -16.18
C GLU A 102 -11.14 -16.98 -14.84
N ILE A 103 -11.50 -16.07 -13.93
CA ILE A 103 -12.13 -16.41 -12.65
C ILE A 103 -13.60 -16.76 -12.90
N ARG A 104 -13.97 -17.99 -12.51
CA ARG A 104 -15.34 -18.50 -12.69
C ARG A 104 -16.39 -17.52 -12.16
N GLY A 105 -17.25 -17.08 -13.07
CA GLY A 105 -18.39 -16.20 -12.79
C GLY A 105 -18.14 -14.72 -13.03
N ILE A 106 -16.93 -14.34 -13.46
CA ILE A 106 -16.65 -13.03 -14.06
C ILE A 106 -16.70 -13.21 -15.57
N ASP A 107 -17.84 -12.83 -16.17
CA ASP A 107 -17.99 -12.78 -17.62
C ASP A 107 -17.56 -11.42 -18.17
N TYR A 108 -17.61 -11.27 -19.48
CA TYR A 108 -17.27 -10.03 -20.17
C TYR A 108 -18.10 -8.83 -19.68
N GLU A 109 -19.40 -9.01 -19.44
CA GLU A 109 -20.28 -7.91 -19.00
C GLU A 109 -19.98 -7.44 -17.56
N LYS A 110 -19.59 -8.36 -16.67
CA LYS A 110 -19.05 -8.01 -15.36
C LYS A 110 -17.71 -7.33 -15.49
N TYR A 111 -16.77 -7.91 -16.25
CA TYR A 111 -15.45 -7.33 -16.46
C TYR A 111 -15.52 -5.90 -16.99
N LYS A 112 -16.35 -5.66 -18.00
CA LYS A 112 -16.54 -4.33 -18.61
C LYS A 112 -16.96 -3.25 -17.60
N ARG A 113 -17.73 -3.62 -16.56
CA ARG A 113 -18.13 -2.69 -15.49
C ARG A 113 -17.02 -2.44 -14.46
N MET A 114 -16.13 -3.41 -14.30
CA MET A 114 -15.01 -3.34 -13.35
C MET A 114 -13.77 -2.67 -13.98
N ALA A 115 -13.55 -2.84 -15.28
CA ALA A 115 -12.34 -2.43 -15.98
C ALA A 115 -11.95 -0.95 -15.78
N PRO A 116 -12.88 0.03 -15.72
CA PRO A 116 -12.50 1.43 -15.46
C PRO A 116 -11.92 1.68 -14.07
N GLU A 117 -12.26 0.84 -13.09
CA GLU A 117 -11.90 0.99 -11.68
C GLU A 117 -10.61 0.24 -11.32
N ILE A 118 -9.94 -0.37 -12.31
CA ILE A 118 -8.88 -1.33 -12.11
C ILE A 118 -7.66 -0.98 -12.96
N VAL A 119 -6.48 -1.13 -12.39
CA VAL A 119 -5.20 -0.97 -13.09
C VAL A 119 -4.22 -2.08 -12.72
N ILE A 120 -3.23 -2.29 -13.57
CA ILE A 120 -2.02 -3.05 -13.26
C ILE A 120 -0.84 -2.15 -13.55
N LEU A 121 0.03 -1.98 -12.56
CA LEU A 121 1.26 -1.21 -12.72
C LEU A 121 2.41 -2.15 -13.11
N PRO A 122 3.25 -1.80 -14.10
CA PRO A 122 4.34 -2.66 -14.57
C PRO A 122 5.30 -3.14 -13.48
N GLU A 123 5.58 -2.28 -12.48
CA GLU A 123 6.44 -2.59 -11.35
C GLU A 123 5.88 -3.66 -10.39
N ASP A 124 4.58 -3.94 -10.48
CA ASP A 124 3.89 -4.92 -9.65
C ASP A 124 3.61 -6.23 -10.36
N VAL A 125 4.19 -6.42 -11.55
CA VAL A 125 4.14 -7.70 -12.27
C VAL A 125 5.39 -8.50 -11.91
N TRP A 126 5.29 -9.36 -10.89
CA TRP A 126 6.33 -10.35 -10.60
C TRP A 126 5.96 -11.71 -11.18
N THR A 127 6.99 -12.44 -11.61
CA THR A 127 6.83 -13.73 -12.28
C THR A 127 7.13 -14.89 -11.33
N TYR A 128 6.48 -16.02 -11.60
CA TYR A 128 6.73 -17.28 -10.94
C TYR A 128 7.83 -18.03 -11.70
N ASP A 129 8.96 -18.41 -11.08
CA ASP A 129 10.06 -19.04 -11.84
C ASP A 129 9.74 -20.50 -12.22
N ILE A 130 9.18 -20.70 -13.42
CA ILE A 130 8.84 -22.02 -13.93
C ILE A 130 10.06 -22.89 -14.26
N TRP A 131 11.24 -22.28 -14.45
CA TRP A 131 12.43 -22.98 -14.94
C TRP A 131 13.26 -23.60 -13.83
N THR A 132 13.16 -23.10 -12.59
CA THR A 132 13.92 -23.63 -11.44
C THR A 132 13.07 -24.41 -10.45
N LEU A 133 11.77 -24.15 -10.37
CA LEU A 133 10.91 -24.74 -9.36
C LEU A 133 10.66 -26.26 -9.56
N PRO A 134 10.29 -27.00 -8.51
CA PRO A 134 9.87 -28.40 -8.64
C PRO A 134 8.49 -28.52 -9.31
N ALA A 135 8.21 -29.68 -9.90
CA ALA A 135 6.95 -29.93 -10.63
C ALA A 135 5.69 -29.62 -9.82
N ASP A 136 5.66 -30.00 -8.54
CA ASP A 136 4.50 -29.73 -7.66
C ASP A 136 4.22 -28.24 -7.50
N SER A 137 5.28 -27.41 -7.46
CA SER A 137 5.17 -25.95 -7.40
C SER A 137 4.68 -25.40 -8.74
N ILE A 138 5.28 -25.83 -9.85
CA ILE A 138 4.89 -25.44 -11.22
C ILE A 138 3.40 -25.72 -11.48
N SER A 139 2.90 -26.88 -11.05
CA SER A 139 1.50 -27.29 -11.24
C SER A 139 0.45 -26.44 -10.50
N ARG A 140 0.88 -25.56 -9.58
CA ARG A 140 -0.05 -24.63 -8.90
C ARG A 140 -0.48 -23.51 -9.82
N HIS A 141 0.33 -23.21 -10.84
CA HIS A 141 0.09 -22.13 -11.78
C HIS A 141 -1.19 -22.38 -12.60
N PRO A 142 -2.07 -21.38 -12.82
CA PRO A 142 -3.36 -21.59 -13.50
C PRO A 142 -3.27 -22.16 -14.92
N TYR A 143 -2.16 -21.93 -15.62
CA TYR A 143 -1.94 -22.41 -16.98
C TYR A 143 -1.24 -23.76 -17.08
N LEU A 144 -0.83 -24.35 -15.96
CA LEU A 144 -0.05 -25.58 -15.93
C LEU A 144 -0.75 -26.62 -15.06
N ASP A 145 -0.98 -27.80 -15.63
CA ASP A 145 -1.43 -28.95 -14.88
C ASP A 145 -0.25 -29.80 -14.38
N ALA A 146 -0.54 -30.83 -13.57
CA ALA A 146 0.48 -31.70 -13.02
C ALA A 146 1.27 -32.47 -14.10
N TYR A 147 0.65 -32.75 -15.26
CA TYR A 147 1.32 -33.43 -16.36
C TYR A 147 2.34 -32.50 -17.04
N SER A 148 1.89 -31.32 -17.45
CA SER A 148 2.70 -30.28 -18.07
C SER A 148 3.85 -29.89 -17.16
N ALA A 149 3.61 -29.77 -15.85
CA ALA A 149 4.64 -29.45 -14.88
C ALA A 149 5.76 -30.51 -14.83
N LYS A 150 5.42 -31.80 -14.80
CA LYS A 150 6.41 -32.88 -14.87
C LYS A 150 7.16 -32.87 -16.20
N ALA A 151 6.43 -32.67 -17.29
CA ALA A 151 7.01 -32.61 -18.63
C ALA A 151 7.96 -31.41 -18.80
N ILE A 152 7.68 -30.27 -18.16
CA ILE A 152 8.61 -29.11 -18.12
C ILE A 152 9.91 -29.47 -17.41
N VAL A 153 9.84 -30.18 -16.27
CA VAL A 153 11.04 -30.63 -15.55
C VAL A 153 11.89 -31.57 -16.41
N VAL A 154 11.24 -32.54 -17.06
CA VAL A 154 11.92 -33.45 -18.00
C VAL A 154 12.51 -32.66 -19.18
N PHE A 155 11.77 -31.70 -19.73
CA PHE A 155 12.21 -30.89 -20.85
C PHE A 155 13.49 -30.11 -20.49
N ARG A 156 13.51 -29.40 -19.36
CA ARG A 156 14.65 -28.56 -18.95
C ARG A 156 15.91 -29.37 -18.62
N GLU A 157 15.76 -30.61 -18.15
CA GLU A 157 16.88 -31.51 -17.83
C GLU A 157 17.54 -32.07 -19.10
N ASN A 158 16.79 -32.20 -20.18
CA ASN A 158 17.25 -32.80 -21.44
C ASN A 158 17.57 -31.78 -22.55
N HIS A 159 17.38 -30.48 -22.29
CA HIS A 159 17.64 -29.42 -23.27
C HIS A 159 18.55 -28.33 -22.68
N PRO A 160 19.42 -27.71 -23.49
CA PRO A 160 20.25 -26.61 -23.04
C PRO A 160 19.40 -25.42 -22.61
N ARG A 161 19.93 -24.57 -21.71
CA ARG A 161 19.23 -23.38 -21.21
C ARG A 161 18.76 -22.42 -22.31
N SER A 162 19.44 -22.38 -23.45
CA SER A 162 19.03 -21.58 -24.62
C SER A 162 17.69 -22.00 -25.22
N ALA A 163 17.24 -23.23 -24.97
CA ALA A 163 15.96 -23.76 -25.41
C ALA A 163 14.84 -23.59 -24.37
N TRP A 164 15.11 -23.00 -23.20
CA TRP A 164 14.11 -22.79 -22.15
C TRP A 164 13.23 -21.58 -22.50
N LYS A 165 12.32 -21.78 -23.45
CA LYS A 165 11.36 -20.79 -23.93
C LYS A 165 9.97 -21.39 -23.99
N ILE A 166 8.95 -20.54 -23.85
CA ILE A 166 7.55 -20.98 -23.95
C ILE A 166 7.25 -21.58 -25.32
N ASP A 167 7.80 -21.01 -26.39
CA ASP A 167 7.64 -21.53 -27.75
C ASP A 167 8.22 -22.93 -27.92
N SER A 168 9.39 -23.20 -27.35
CA SER A 168 9.99 -24.54 -27.40
C SER A 168 9.17 -25.59 -26.66
N LEU A 169 8.53 -25.22 -25.54
CA LEU A 169 7.58 -26.10 -24.83
C LEU A 169 6.34 -26.39 -25.68
N LEU A 170 5.82 -25.38 -26.39
CA LEU A 170 4.66 -25.54 -27.28
C LEU A 170 4.98 -26.43 -28.48
N GLU A 171 6.13 -26.19 -29.13
CA GLU A 171 6.61 -26.99 -30.27
C GLU A 171 6.85 -28.45 -29.90
N ALA A 172 7.40 -28.71 -28.71
CA ALA A 172 7.62 -30.04 -28.18
C ALA A 172 6.33 -30.73 -27.68
N GLY A 173 5.18 -30.05 -27.70
CA GLY A 173 3.91 -30.57 -27.21
C GLY A 173 3.84 -30.75 -25.69
N VAL A 174 4.73 -30.08 -24.94
CA VAL A 174 4.78 -30.11 -23.48
C VAL A 174 3.60 -29.34 -22.86
N ILE A 175 3.19 -28.25 -23.52
CA ILE A 175 2.08 -27.41 -23.09
C ILE A 175 1.08 -27.19 -24.23
N SER A 176 -0.17 -26.93 -23.86
CA SER A 176 -1.21 -26.56 -24.82
C SER A 176 -1.02 -25.14 -25.35
N LYS A 177 -1.57 -24.83 -26.55
CA LYS A 177 -1.60 -23.46 -27.09
C LYS A 177 -2.26 -22.46 -26.13
N ARG A 178 -3.32 -22.89 -25.43
CA ARG A 178 -4.01 -22.06 -24.43
C ARG A 178 -3.07 -21.70 -23.28
N SER A 179 -2.36 -22.70 -22.75
CA SER A 179 -1.39 -22.52 -21.68
C SER A 179 -0.23 -21.61 -22.11
N ALA A 180 0.30 -21.82 -23.32
CA ALA A 180 1.36 -21.01 -23.89
C ALA A 180 0.96 -19.52 -24.00
N ASN A 181 -0.25 -19.23 -24.50
CA ASN A 181 -0.73 -17.85 -24.60
C ASN A 181 -0.75 -17.12 -23.25
N GLY A 182 -1.18 -17.80 -22.19
CA GLY A 182 -1.18 -17.21 -20.85
C GLY A 182 0.22 -17.06 -20.26
N LEU A 183 1.11 -18.03 -20.47
CA LEU A 183 2.50 -17.97 -19.99
C LEU A 183 3.32 -16.89 -20.70
N LYS A 184 3.05 -16.62 -21.98
CA LYS A 184 3.71 -15.55 -22.75
C LYS A 184 3.49 -14.14 -22.19
N LEU A 185 2.50 -13.96 -21.30
CA LEU A 185 2.33 -12.70 -20.58
C LEU A 185 3.44 -12.44 -19.54
N TYR A 186 4.17 -13.48 -19.15
CA TYR A 186 5.17 -13.45 -18.08
C TYR A 186 6.58 -13.81 -18.54
N PHE A 187 6.68 -14.63 -19.60
CA PHE A 187 7.94 -15.16 -20.09
C PHE A 187 8.07 -14.87 -21.58
N GLU A 188 9.16 -14.21 -21.95
CA GLU A 188 9.59 -14.00 -23.34
C GLU A 188 10.30 -15.23 -23.93
#